data_AF-M0D0M5-F1
#
_entry.id   AF-M0D0M5-F1
#
_cell.length_a   1.000
_cell.length_b   1.000
_cell.length_c   1.000
_cell.angle_alpha   90.00
_cell.angle_beta   90.00
_cell.angle_gamma   90.00
#
_symmetry.space_group_name_H-M   'P 1'
#
loop_
_entity.id
_entity.type
_entity.pdbx_description
1 polymer ?
#
loop_
_entity_poly.entity_id
_entity_poly.type
_entity_poly.pdbx_seq_one_letter_code
_entity_poly.pdbx_strand_id
1 'polypeptide(L)'
;MGETATVIDVVDGDTVDVRLDDGSEERVRILGIDTPETTDNGGAERRAEWEGIENLSYLGRWGDRASEFAKRELTDASVELEADANEPDRGSFGRLLRYVRYSRTGSEEGEGDGENDAGDAPTVYNRVAVEEGYARVYDSGFARHDDYLERERSAREGRTRVWKRSDPAQSPEIRDREVERLFVPKAASVRTASGAVPDDRVPVLASPSATQSGGEVSYEDRIPLVAVDEAAGVAMVGGPLLDERYEEAEGFSADTSRFGNYPFATNLVGSLSEASERPERVVVDGGHGQFNAEYALSCEDMAYYLRYLEGQDAALTQQNEIGEGIDGDALIVCAPATAYTDPELSAIRSFADGGGAVLLLGHGAEGMPAEAREHLNRVAEALGSDLRLSDDEIADEESNLNDDETLPRTSNFDDSFDLFGPVTPDATPASPLTVSNVDASGGDSGTGESVSFANASDAPVDLSGWTVADEAGATYEFPEGTVVPAGATVRLLTGEGDDGMTLHWGRERNVWNDDGDTVSVYDEAGDLVVERSY
;
A
#
# COMPACT_ATOMS: atom_id res chain seq x y z
N MET A 1 -18.31 12.60 26.50
CA MET A 1 -19.36 11.74 27.08
C MET A 1 -20.17 11.28 25.90
N GLY A 2 -20.18 9.98 25.63
CA GLY A 2 -20.76 9.44 24.41
C GLY A 2 -22.29 9.55 24.42
N GLU A 3 -22.87 9.47 23.23
CA GLU A 3 -24.30 9.40 23.04
C GLU A 3 -24.78 7.96 23.25
N THR A 4 -25.90 7.76 23.94
CA THR A 4 -26.45 6.41 24.14
C THR A 4 -27.37 6.05 22.97
N ALA A 5 -27.30 4.80 22.54
CA ALA A 5 -28.11 4.26 21.47
C ALA A 5 -28.48 2.80 21.72
N THR A 6 -29.46 2.30 20.97
CA THR A 6 -29.76 0.87 20.86
C THR A 6 -29.41 0.39 19.46
N VAL A 7 -28.65 -0.70 19.34
CA VAL A 7 -28.38 -1.33 18.04
C VAL A 7 -29.67 -1.99 17.53
N ILE A 8 -30.08 -1.64 16.32
CA ILE A 8 -31.32 -2.12 15.70
C ILE A 8 -31.08 -3.05 14.52
N ASP A 9 -29.90 -2.96 13.90
CA ASP A 9 -29.44 -3.90 12.88
C ASP A 9 -27.91 -3.97 12.90
N VAL A 10 -27.39 -5.14 12.54
CA VAL A 10 -25.94 -5.35 12.34
C VAL A 10 -25.76 -5.65 10.86
N VAL A 11 -25.18 -4.68 10.14
CA VAL A 11 -25.01 -4.76 8.69
C VAL A 11 -23.94 -5.81 8.36
N ASP A 12 -22.79 -5.69 9.01
CA ASP A 12 -21.62 -6.57 8.87
C ASP A 12 -20.72 -6.47 10.11
N GLY A 13 -19.44 -6.86 9.99
CA GLY A 13 -18.48 -6.91 11.09
C GLY A 13 -18.04 -5.55 11.64
N ASP A 14 -18.19 -4.47 10.88
CA ASP A 14 -17.72 -3.12 11.21
C ASP A 14 -18.78 -2.02 11.01
N THR A 15 -20.01 -2.38 10.64
CA THR A 15 -21.10 -1.44 10.41
C THR A 15 -22.39 -1.87 11.13
N VAL A 16 -23.00 -0.94 11.87
CA VAL A 16 -24.27 -1.16 12.59
C VAL A 16 -25.25 -0.01 12.35
N ASP A 17 -26.55 -0.31 12.37
CA ASP A 17 -27.59 0.69 12.44
C ASP A 17 -28.09 0.81 13.89
N VAL A 18 -28.22 2.04 14.36
CA VAL A 18 -28.59 2.36 15.74
C VAL A 18 -29.81 3.27 15.79
N ARG A 19 -30.55 3.21 16.90
CA ARG A 19 -31.55 4.21 17.26
C ARG A 19 -31.06 5.02 18.46
N LEU A 20 -30.94 6.33 18.27
CA LEU A 20 -30.52 7.28 19.29
C LEU A 20 -31.66 7.56 20.29
N ASP A 21 -31.34 8.17 21.43
CA ASP A 21 -32.31 8.51 22.49
C ASP A 21 -33.42 9.47 22.02
N ASP A 22 -33.16 10.29 21.01
CA ASP A 22 -34.16 11.19 20.41
C ASP A 22 -35.10 10.47 19.41
N GLY A 23 -34.84 9.18 19.16
CA GLY A 23 -35.61 8.31 18.28
C GLY A 23 -35.15 8.32 16.81
N SER A 24 -34.14 9.10 16.45
CA SER A 24 -33.54 9.05 15.11
C SER A 24 -32.77 7.74 14.89
N GLU A 25 -32.68 7.31 13.63
CA GLU A 25 -31.94 6.13 13.21
C GLU A 25 -30.73 6.55 12.39
N GLU A 26 -29.57 6.01 12.72
CA GLU A 26 -28.29 6.40 12.15
C GLU A 26 -27.47 5.15 11.81
N ARG A 27 -26.70 5.22 10.73
CA ARG A 27 -25.71 4.20 10.39
C ARG A 27 -24.35 4.59 10.93
N VAL A 28 -23.72 3.67 11.65
CA VAL A 28 -22.42 3.84 12.30
C VAL A 28 -21.40 2.95 11.61
N ARG A 29 -20.30 3.54 11.11
CA ARG A 29 -19.06 2.82 10.80
C ARG A 29 -18.23 2.77 12.08
N ILE A 30 -17.88 1.57 12.50
CA ILE A 30 -17.10 1.29 13.70
C ILE A 30 -15.67 1.75 13.40
N LEU A 31 -15.26 2.83 14.08
CA LEU A 31 -14.04 3.56 13.77
C LEU A 31 -12.76 2.74 14.03
N GLY A 32 -11.78 2.86 13.13
CA GLY A 32 -10.45 2.30 13.25
C GLY A 32 -10.36 0.80 13.01
N ILE A 33 -11.41 0.17 12.49
CA ILE A 33 -11.40 -1.24 12.10
C ILE A 33 -12.01 -1.45 10.72
N ASP A 34 -11.51 -2.45 10.03
CA ASP A 34 -12.05 -2.94 8.77
C ASP A 34 -12.12 -4.47 8.81
N THR A 35 -13.30 -5.01 8.56
CA THR A 35 -13.50 -6.46 8.52
C THR A 35 -13.43 -6.94 7.08
N PRO A 36 -12.97 -8.19 6.83
CA PRO A 36 -12.97 -8.70 5.45
C PRO A 36 -14.38 -8.61 4.87
N GLU A 37 -14.46 -8.35 3.57
CA GLU A 37 -15.74 -8.34 2.88
C GLU A 37 -16.40 -9.72 2.98
N THR A 38 -17.72 -9.74 3.11
CA THR A 38 -18.49 -11.00 3.23
C THR A 38 -18.42 -11.81 1.93
N THR A 39 -18.75 -13.11 1.98
CA THR A 39 -18.74 -13.97 0.77
C THR A 39 -19.62 -13.39 -0.35
N ASP A 40 -20.74 -12.76 0.00
CA ASP A 40 -21.67 -12.15 -0.96
C ASP A 40 -21.15 -10.84 -1.56
N ASN A 41 -20.13 -10.22 -0.93
CA ASN A 41 -19.50 -8.97 -1.37
C ASN A 41 -18.01 -9.10 -1.71
N GLY A 42 -17.46 -10.32 -1.81
CA GLY A 42 -16.02 -10.55 -1.97
C GLY A 42 -15.39 -9.98 -3.25
N GLY A 43 -16.19 -9.51 -4.22
CA GLY A 43 -15.70 -8.76 -5.38
C GLY A 43 -15.30 -7.31 -5.09
N ALA A 44 -15.65 -6.78 -3.92
CA ALA A 44 -15.22 -5.47 -3.44
C ALA A 44 -13.96 -5.55 -2.56
N GLU A 45 -13.51 -6.76 -2.20
CA GLU A 45 -12.36 -6.98 -1.33
C GLU A 45 -11.06 -6.52 -2.02
N ARG A 46 -10.23 -5.78 -1.27
CA ARG A 46 -8.92 -5.32 -1.74
C ARG A 46 -7.84 -6.20 -1.13
N ARG A 47 -7.30 -7.12 -1.94
CA ARG A 47 -6.20 -8.02 -1.52
C ARG A 47 -5.01 -7.25 -0.94
N ALA A 48 -4.71 -6.07 -1.48
CA ALA A 48 -3.57 -5.27 -1.07
C ALA A 48 -3.60 -4.81 0.39
N GLU A 49 -4.78 -4.81 1.03
CA GLU A 49 -4.99 -4.34 2.40
C GLU A 49 -4.83 -5.45 3.45
N TRP A 50 -4.68 -6.72 3.03
CA TRP A 50 -4.58 -7.88 3.94
C TRP A 50 -3.19 -8.50 3.96
N GLU A 51 -2.35 -8.06 4.90
CA GLU A 51 -0.93 -8.40 4.87
C GLU A 51 -0.67 -9.92 4.90
N GLY A 52 -0.01 -10.41 3.85
CA GLY A 52 0.29 -11.83 3.64
C GLY A 52 -0.91 -12.77 3.47
N ILE A 53 -2.11 -12.28 3.09
CA ILE A 53 -3.29 -13.14 2.83
C ILE A 53 -3.80 -12.97 1.39
N GLU A 54 -3.57 -13.99 0.57
CA GLU A 54 -3.85 -13.91 -0.87
C GLU A 54 -5.24 -14.42 -1.28
N ASN A 55 -5.85 -15.24 -0.42
CA ASN A 55 -7.04 -15.99 -0.78
C ASN A 55 -8.33 -15.22 -0.47
N LEU A 56 -8.91 -14.54 -1.46
CA LEU A 56 -10.15 -13.76 -1.33
C LEU A 56 -11.34 -14.59 -0.82
N SER A 57 -11.46 -15.86 -1.25
CA SER A 57 -12.51 -16.75 -0.74
C SER A 57 -12.36 -17.08 0.75
N TYR A 58 -11.13 -17.04 1.27
CA TYR A 58 -10.84 -17.19 2.70
C TYR A 58 -11.19 -15.93 3.47
N LEU A 59 -10.87 -14.75 2.93
CA LEU A 59 -11.31 -13.45 3.44
C LEU A 59 -12.84 -13.39 3.50
N GLY A 60 -13.54 -13.74 2.42
CA GLY A 60 -15.02 -13.86 2.35
C GLY A 60 -15.64 -14.63 3.52
N ARG A 61 -15.11 -15.82 3.81
CA ARG A 61 -15.57 -16.65 4.94
C ARG A 61 -15.25 -16.05 6.30
N TRP A 62 -14.21 -15.23 6.40
CA TRP A 62 -13.89 -14.50 7.62
C TRP A 62 -14.72 -13.23 7.77
N GLY A 63 -15.10 -12.56 6.69
CA GLY A 63 -16.11 -11.50 6.68
C GLY A 63 -17.45 -11.99 7.21
N ASP A 64 -17.88 -13.18 6.78
CA ASP A 64 -19.09 -13.82 7.33
C ASP A 64 -18.95 -14.09 8.85
N ARG A 65 -17.77 -14.53 9.30
CA ARG A 65 -17.50 -14.80 10.73
C ARG A 65 -17.40 -13.54 11.56
N ALA A 66 -16.84 -12.46 11.01
CA ALA A 66 -16.78 -11.15 11.65
C ALA A 66 -18.19 -10.57 11.80
N SER A 67 -19.04 -10.73 10.78
CA SER A 67 -20.46 -10.37 10.84
C SER A 67 -21.22 -11.16 11.91
N GLU A 68 -20.99 -12.47 12.02
CA GLU A 68 -21.61 -13.28 13.09
C GLU A 68 -21.08 -12.92 14.48
N PHE A 69 -19.81 -12.52 14.59
CA PHE A 69 -19.25 -11.98 15.82
C PHE A 69 -19.95 -10.67 16.22
N ALA A 70 -20.08 -9.72 15.29
CA ALA A 70 -20.80 -8.47 15.50
C ALA A 70 -22.25 -8.70 15.96
N LYS A 71 -22.99 -9.59 15.28
CA LYS A 71 -24.37 -9.95 15.66
C LYS A 71 -24.45 -10.50 17.07
N ARG A 72 -23.53 -11.42 17.43
CA ARG A 72 -23.51 -12.02 18.76
C ARG A 72 -23.28 -10.97 19.86
N GLU A 73 -22.39 -10.01 19.63
CA GLU A 73 -22.00 -9.03 20.64
C GLU A 73 -22.96 -7.82 20.70
N LEU A 74 -23.52 -7.40 19.56
CA LEU A 74 -24.18 -6.10 19.41
C LEU A 74 -25.69 -6.17 19.14
N THR A 75 -26.27 -7.29 18.70
CA THR A 75 -27.72 -7.34 18.43
C THR A 75 -28.53 -7.01 19.69
N ASP A 76 -29.46 -6.06 19.55
CA ASP A 76 -30.29 -5.51 20.63
C ASP A 76 -29.51 -4.89 21.80
N ALA A 77 -28.20 -4.68 21.65
CA ALA A 77 -27.37 -4.10 22.69
C ALA A 77 -27.67 -2.60 22.88
N SER A 78 -27.67 -2.15 24.14
CA SER A 78 -27.55 -0.74 24.47
C SER A 78 -26.07 -0.38 24.46
N VAL A 79 -25.72 0.65 23.69
CA VAL A 79 -24.34 1.06 23.43
C VAL A 79 -24.13 2.53 23.75
N GLU A 80 -22.89 2.88 24.10
CA GLU A 80 -22.40 4.26 24.12
C GLU A 80 -21.53 4.49 22.88
N LEU A 81 -21.86 5.53 22.12
CA LEU A 81 -21.18 5.96 20.90
C LEU A 81 -20.28 7.15 21.21
N GLU A 82 -18.98 6.96 21.02
CA GLU A 82 -17.97 7.99 21.28
C GLU A 82 -17.33 8.42 19.95
N ALA A 83 -17.39 9.71 19.63
CA ALA A 83 -16.67 10.28 18.50
C ALA A 83 -15.17 10.44 18.85
N ASP A 84 -14.32 10.39 17.83
CA ASP A 84 -12.90 10.70 17.96
C ASP A 84 -12.66 12.20 17.67
N ALA A 85 -11.66 12.80 18.31
CA ALA A 85 -11.35 14.22 18.13
C ALA A 85 -10.55 14.52 16.87
N ASN A 86 -9.87 13.51 16.32
CA ASN A 86 -9.03 13.61 15.13
C ASN A 86 -9.78 13.24 13.84
N GLU A 87 -10.98 12.68 13.97
CA GLU A 87 -11.82 12.24 12.85
C GLU A 87 -13.03 13.17 12.66
N PRO A 88 -13.54 13.31 11.42
CA PRO A 88 -14.81 13.98 11.21
C PRO A 88 -15.94 13.21 11.88
N ASP A 89 -17.04 13.90 12.19
CA ASP A 89 -18.21 13.26 12.79
C ASP A 89 -18.80 12.15 11.91
N ARG A 90 -18.65 12.31 10.59
CA ARG A 90 -19.12 11.39 9.55
C ARG A 90 -18.06 11.17 8.48
N GLY A 91 -17.98 9.94 8.01
CA GLY A 91 -17.14 9.58 6.85
C GLY A 91 -17.78 9.99 5.53
N SER A 92 -17.06 9.74 4.43
CA SER A 92 -17.41 10.17 3.05
C SER A 92 -18.78 9.68 2.56
N PHE A 93 -19.26 8.55 3.10
CA PHE A 93 -20.59 7.98 2.80
C PHE A 93 -21.72 8.48 3.72
N GLY A 94 -21.44 9.48 4.56
CA GLY A 94 -22.41 10.06 5.49
C GLY A 94 -22.69 9.22 6.75
N ARG A 95 -21.96 8.13 6.98
CA ARG A 95 -22.05 7.28 8.18
C ARG A 95 -21.39 7.96 9.38
N LEU A 96 -21.96 7.85 10.57
CA LEU A 96 -21.29 8.28 11.81
C LEU A 96 -20.02 7.47 12.04
N LEU A 97 -18.94 8.13 12.46
CA LEU A 97 -17.70 7.46 12.87
C LEU A 97 -17.64 7.37 14.39
N ARG A 98 -17.69 6.15 14.96
CA ARG A 98 -17.78 5.98 16.41
C ARG A 98 -16.96 4.80 16.93
N TYR A 99 -16.43 4.99 18.15
CA TYR A 99 -16.16 3.86 19.05
C TYR A 99 -17.46 3.37 19.64
N VAL A 100 -17.67 2.06 19.60
CA VAL A 100 -18.89 1.40 20.13
C VAL A 100 -18.54 0.73 21.45
N ARG A 101 -19.12 1.24 22.53
CA ARG A 101 -18.96 0.70 23.89
C ARG A 101 -20.23 -0.05 24.30
N TYR A 102 -20.10 -1.27 24.80
CA TYR A 102 -21.24 -2.10 25.21
C TYR A 102 -20.93 -2.94 26.45
N SER A 103 -21.96 -3.39 27.14
CA SER A 103 -21.82 -4.35 28.24
C SER A 103 -21.98 -5.78 27.71
N ARG A 104 -20.89 -6.56 27.74
CA ARG A 104 -20.93 -7.97 27.35
C ARG A 104 -21.81 -8.75 28.33
N THR A 105 -22.88 -9.39 27.85
CA THR A 105 -23.71 -10.24 28.69
C THR A 105 -23.10 -11.63 28.78
N GLY A 106 -22.74 -12.08 29.99
CA GLY A 106 -22.33 -13.46 30.25
C GLY A 106 -20.83 -13.77 30.14
N SER A 107 -19.95 -12.90 30.66
CA SER A 107 -18.60 -13.38 31.04
C SER A 107 -18.77 -14.53 32.04
N GLU A 108 -18.58 -15.76 31.58
CA GLU A 108 -18.43 -16.89 32.48
C GLU A 108 -17.30 -16.55 33.45
N GLU A 109 -17.57 -16.70 34.74
CA GLU A 109 -16.58 -16.65 35.81
C GLU A 109 -15.50 -17.71 35.51
N GLY A 110 -14.49 -17.33 34.73
CA GLY A 110 -13.34 -18.16 34.45
C GLY A 110 -12.43 -18.20 35.67
N GLU A 111 -12.18 -19.40 36.19
CA GLU A 111 -11.16 -19.70 37.19
C GLU A 111 -9.77 -19.33 36.64
N GLY A 112 -9.38 -18.07 36.78
CA GLY A 112 -8.04 -17.56 36.51
C GLY A 112 -7.48 -16.88 37.75
N ASP A 113 -6.30 -17.30 38.20
CA ASP A 113 -5.65 -16.76 39.39
C ASP A 113 -5.54 -15.23 39.32
N GLY A 114 -6.10 -14.59 40.35
CA GLY A 114 -6.48 -13.19 40.32
C GLY A 114 -5.33 -12.20 40.20
N GLU A 115 -5.39 -11.39 39.16
CA GLU A 115 -5.04 -9.97 39.14
C GLU A 115 -5.65 -9.36 37.87
N ASN A 116 -6.94 -8.97 37.91
CA ASN A 116 -7.63 -7.99 37.04
C ASN A 116 -9.15 -8.10 37.23
N ASP A 117 -9.63 -7.59 38.36
CA ASP A 117 -11.05 -7.32 38.59
C ASP A 117 -11.45 -6.07 37.77
N ALA A 118 -11.87 -6.28 36.52
CA ALA A 118 -12.39 -5.25 35.60
C ALA A 118 -13.88 -5.45 35.29
N GLY A 119 -14.65 -5.98 36.25
CA GLY A 119 -16.04 -6.43 36.07
C GLY A 119 -17.12 -5.36 35.83
N ASP A 120 -16.77 -4.08 35.61
CA ASP A 120 -17.75 -2.99 35.44
C ASP A 120 -17.40 -2.00 34.30
N ALA A 121 -16.28 -2.17 33.58
CA ALA A 121 -15.93 -1.28 32.47
C ALA A 121 -16.63 -1.73 31.18
N PRO A 122 -17.26 -0.83 30.41
CA PRO A 122 -17.86 -1.19 29.13
C PRO A 122 -16.78 -1.67 28.15
N THR A 123 -17.07 -2.75 27.44
CA THR A 123 -16.21 -3.31 26.40
C THR A 123 -16.24 -2.39 25.18
N VAL A 124 -15.06 -2.07 24.62
CA VAL A 124 -14.96 -1.33 23.35
C VAL A 124 -14.91 -2.36 22.22
N TYR A 125 -15.99 -2.47 21.44
CA TYR A 125 -16.11 -3.48 20.39
C TYR A 125 -14.98 -3.38 19.36
N ASN A 126 -14.63 -2.16 18.93
CA ASN A 126 -13.59 -1.88 17.94
C ASN A 126 -12.27 -2.59 18.31
N ARG A 127 -11.78 -2.33 19.54
CA ARG A 127 -10.57 -2.94 20.08
C ARG A 127 -10.66 -4.47 20.11
N VAL A 128 -11.79 -5.01 20.58
CA VAL A 128 -11.97 -6.47 20.70
C VAL A 128 -11.99 -7.16 19.34
N ALA A 129 -12.58 -6.53 18.32
CA ALA A 129 -12.60 -7.09 16.96
C ALA A 129 -11.18 -7.27 16.41
N VAL A 130 -10.28 -6.31 16.65
CA VAL A 130 -8.85 -6.39 16.28
C VAL A 130 -8.12 -7.43 17.14
N GLU A 131 -8.24 -7.35 18.47
CA GLU A 131 -7.57 -8.28 19.41
C GLU A 131 -7.94 -9.75 19.15
N GLU A 132 -9.21 -10.00 18.83
CA GLU A 132 -9.67 -11.34 18.50
C GLU A 132 -9.35 -11.76 17.05
N GLY A 133 -8.82 -10.88 16.20
CA GLY A 133 -8.45 -11.21 14.81
C GLY A 133 -9.66 -11.40 13.90
N TYR A 134 -10.72 -10.59 14.09
CA TYR A 134 -11.85 -10.47 13.17
C TYR A 134 -11.70 -9.32 12.18
N ALA A 135 -10.88 -8.33 12.51
CA ALA A 135 -10.67 -7.11 11.74
C ALA A 135 -9.17 -6.79 11.61
N ARG A 136 -8.81 -6.07 10.55
CA ARG A 136 -7.61 -5.25 10.48
C ARG A 136 -7.90 -3.86 11.03
N VAL A 137 -6.85 -3.12 11.34
CA VAL A 137 -6.87 -1.67 11.52
C VAL A 137 -6.80 -1.06 10.13
N TYR A 138 -7.64 -0.05 9.88
CA TYR A 138 -7.40 0.83 8.75
C TYR A 138 -6.63 2.05 9.24
N ASP A 139 -5.65 2.48 8.47
CA ASP A 139 -4.73 3.53 8.85
C ASP A 139 -5.38 4.91 8.66
N SER A 140 -5.72 5.59 9.76
CA SER A 140 -6.18 6.98 9.76
C SER A 140 -5.70 7.73 11.00
N GLY A 141 -6.00 9.03 11.11
CA GLY A 141 -5.54 9.88 12.20
C GLY A 141 -6.18 9.64 13.57
N PHE A 142 -7.00 8.59 13.74
CA PHE A 142 -7.77 8.35 14.96
C PHE A 142 -6.87 8.15 16.20
N ALA A 143 -7.35 8.61 17.36
CA ALA A 143 -6.52 8.73 18.56
C ALA A 143 -6.13 7.38 19.21
N ARG A 144 -6.68 6.25 18.76
CA ARG A 144 -6.37 4.90 19.29
C ARG A 144 -5.62 4.03 18.28
N HIS A 145 -5.14 4.63 17.20
CA HIS A 145 -4.52 3.94 16.09
C HIS A 145 -3.37 3.04 16.52
N ASP A 146 -2.36 3.60 17.18
CA ASP A 146 -1.14 2.88 17.53
C ASP A 146 -1.42 1.74 18.54
N ASP A 147 -2.38 1.94 19.46
CA ASP A 147 -2.85 0.87 20.37
C ASP A 147 -3.53 -0.27 19.61
N TYR A 148 -4.33 0.04 18.59
CA TYR A 148 -5.01 -0.99 17.81
C TYR A 148 -4.04 -1.72 16.88
N LEU A 149 -3.09 -1.00 16.29
CA LEU A 149 -2.10 -1.60 15.39
C LEU A 149 -1.18 -2.58 16.13
N GLU A 150 -0.77 -2.26 17.35
CA GLU A 150 0.00 -3.20 18.20
C GLU A 150 -0.83 -4.47 18.55
N ARG A 151 -2.15 -4.32 18.71
CA ARG A 151 -3.07 -5.46 18.94
C ARG A 151 -3.23 -6.31 17.70
N GLU A 152 -3.31 -5.69 16.52
CA GLU A 152 -3.32 -6.40 15.26
C GLU A 152 -2.02 -7.17 15.07
N ARG A 153 -0.86 -6.53 15.30
CA ARG A 153 0.46 -7.17 15.25
C ARG A 153 0.51 -8.41 16.15
N SER A 154 0.04 -8.28 17.40
CA SER A 154 -0.10 -9.42 18.32
C SER A 154 -1.02 -10.52 17.78
N ALA A 155 -2.15 -10.17 17.17
CA ALA A 155 -3.09 -11.12 16.57
C ALA A 155 -2.47 -11.83 15.35
N ARG A 156 -1.68 -11.12 14.55
CA ARG A 156 -0.95 -11.61 13.38
C ARG A 156 0.16 -12.58 13.75
N GLU A 157 1.04 -12.19 14.65
CA GLU A 157 2.09 -13.05 15.21
C GLU A 157 1.50 -14.31 15.87
N GLY A 158 0.37 -14.16 16.57
CA GLY A 158 -0.37 -15.26 17.17
C GLY A 158 -1.14 -16.14 16.17
N ARG A 159 -1.18 -15.77 14.88
CA ARG A 159 -1.97 -16.42 13.82
C ARG A 159 -3.44 -16.58 14.23
N THR A 160 -3.97 -15.54 14.88
CA THR A 160 -5.30 -15.52 15.47
C THR A 160 -6.35 -15.33 14.38
N ARG A 161 -7.29 -16.27 14.29
CA ARG A 161 -8.49 -16.17 13.41
C ARG A 161 -8.14 -15.81 11.96
N VAL A 162 -8.54 -14.64 11.44
CA VAL A 162 -8.30 -14.26 10.03
C VAL A 162 -6.82 -14.36 9.68
N TRP A 163 -5.95 -14.01 10.62
CA TRP A 163 -4.50 -14.04 10.48
C TRP A 163 -3.88 -15.45 10.43
N LYS A 164 -4.67 -16.52 10.56
CA LYS A 164 -4.15 -17.89 10.50
C LYS A 164 -3.42 -18.21 9.19
N ARG A 165 -3.80 -17.55 8.10
CA ARG A 165 -3.19 -17.69 6.77
C ARG A 165 -2.27 -16.53 6.39
N SER A 166 -2.05 -15.55 7.26
CA SER A 166 -1.09 -14.48 6.99
C SER A 166 0.32 -15.07 6.93
N ASP A 167 1.03 -14.83 5.83
CA ASP A 167 2.42 -15.22 5.62
C ASP A 167 3.15 -14.20 4.73
N PRO A 168 3.46 -12.99 5.26
CA PRO A 168 4.12 -11.94 4.49
C PRO A 168 5.49 -12.36 3.92
N ALA A 169 6.21 -13.23 4.65
CA ALA A 169 7.51 -13.77 4.20
C ALA A 169 7.40 -14.73 3.00
N GLN A 170 6.19 -15.05 2.54
CA GLN A 170 5.94 -15.80 1.30
C GLN A 170 5.18 -14.96 0.27
N SER A 171 4.98 -13.66 0.52
CA SER A 171 4.42 -12.77 -0.48
C SER A 171 5.33 -12.72 -1.71
N PRO A 172 4.77 -12.74 -2.93
CA PRO A 172 5.56 -12.69 -4.13
C PRO A 172 6.27 -11.34 -4.27
N GLU A 173 7.52 -11.36 -4.70
CA GLU A 173 8.21 -10.16 -5.18
C GLU A 173 7.48 -9.64 -6.44
N ILE A 174 7.03 -8.39 -6.36
CA ILE A 174 6.40 -7.67 -7.47
C ILE A 174 7.22 -6.44 -7.81
N ARG A 175 7.25 -6.02 -9.08
CA ARG A 175 7.80 -4.72 -9.52
C ARG A 175 9.25 -4.41 -9.09
N ASP A 176 10.02 -5.39 -8.63
CA ASP A 176 11.44 -5.22 -8.30
C ASP A 176 12.31 -5.45 -9.53
N ARG A 177 12.68 -4.35 -10.18
CA ARG A 177 13.42 -4.32 -11.45
C ARG A 177 14.25 -3.06 -11.56
N GLU A 178 15.11 -3.01 -12.57
CA GLU A 178 15.86 -1.81 -12.91
C GLU A 178 14.92 -0.60 -13.10
N VAL A 179 15.30 0.53 -12.51
CA VAL A 179 14.56 1.78 -12.56
C VAL A 179 14.91 2.50 -13.85
N GLU A 180 14.17 2.24 -14.92
CA GLU A 180 14.36 2.93 -16.20
C GLU A 180 13.67 4.31 -16.24
N ARG A 181 12.60 4.47 -15.45
CA ARG A 181 11.79 5.68 -15.41
C ARG A 181 11.07 5.83 -14.08
N LEU A 182 10.94 7.07 -13.63
CA LEU A 182 10.12 7.47 -12.48
C LEU A 182 8.92 8.28 -12.94
N PHE A 183 7.80 8.07 -12.26
CA PHE A 183 6.61 8.89 -12.35
C PHE A 183 6.50 9.77 -11.11
N VAL A 184 6.48 11.09 -11.28
CA VAL A 184 6.53 12.05 -10.17
C VAL A 184 5.30 12.96 -10.26
N PRO A 185 4.12 12.49 -9.82
CA PRO A 185 2.89 13.25 -9.96
C PRO A 185 2.97 14.57 -9.19
N LYS A 186 2.29 15.61 -9.71
CA LYS A 186 2.14 16.91 -9.05
C LYS A 186 3.47 17.50 -8.59
N ALA A 187 4.50 17.41 -9.41
CA ALA A 187 5.87 17.64 -8.95
C ALA A 187 6.17 19.08 -8.50
N ALA A 188 7.04 19.22 -7.49
CA ALA A 188 7.73 20.45 -7.10
C ALA A 188 9.24 20.26 -7.21
N SER A 189 9.99 21.35 -7.33
CA SER A 189 11.45 21.28 -7.23
C SER A 189 11.92 21.24 -5.77
N VAL A 190 13.13 20.71 -5.59
CA VAL A 190 13.85 20.76 -4.33
C VAL A 190 14.90 21.88 -4.38
N ARG A 191 15.14 22.55 -3.27
CA ARG A 191 16.19 23.56 -3.13
C ARG A 191 16.91 23.43 -1.80
N THR A 192 17.99 24.18 -1.63
CA THR A 192 18.52 24.43 -0.29
C THR A 192 17.86 25.66 0.32
N ALA A 193 18.08 25.88 1.63
CA ALA A 193 17.72 27.11 2.31
C ALA A 193 18.42 28.36 1.73
N SER A 194 19.49 28.18 0.95
CA SER A 194 20.33 29.27 0.42
C SER A 194 20.31 29.42 -1.11
N GLY A 195 19.66 28.50 -1.83
CA GLY A 195 19.62 28.53 -3.30
C GLY A 195 19.51 27.14 -3.90
N ALA A 196 20.13 26.94 -5.06
CA ALA A 196 20.13 25.65 -5.77
C ALA A 196 20.79 24.52 -4.96
N VAL A 197 20.31 23.29 -5.17
CA VAL A 197 20.98 22.09 -4.65
C VAL A 197 22.24 21.80 -5.47
N PRO A 198 23.39 21.50 -4.83
CA PRO A 198 24.56 20.97 -5.52
C PRO A 198 24.26 19.66 -6.26
N ASP A 199 24.85 19.48 -7.45
CA ASP A 199 24.58 18.32 -8.32
C ASP A 199 24.84 16.97 -7.64
N ASP A 200 25.87 16.88 -6.79
CA ASP A 200 26.25 15.68 -6.05
C ASP A 200 25.28 15.29 -4.92
N ARG A 201 24.13 15.98 -4.85
CA ARG A 201 23.02 15.68 -3.94
C ARG A 201 21.70 15.48 -4.67
N VAL A 202 21.69 15.43 -6.02
CA VAL A 202 20.48 15.37 -6.84
C VAL A 202 20.45 14.08 -7.66
N PRO A 203 19.87 12.99 -7.13
CA PRO A 203 19.77 11.73 -7.88
C PRO A 203 18.78 11.80 -9.04
N VAL A 204 17.71 12.61 -8.92
CA VAL A 204 16.63 12.66 -9.92
C VAL A 204 16.35 14.09 -10.32
N LEU A 205 16.46 14.35 -11.61
CA LEU A 205 16.07 15.59 -12.26
C LEU A 205 14.76 15.38 -13.03
N ALA A 206 14.01 16.47 -13.25
CA ALA A 206 12.92 16.46 -14.22
C ALA A 206 13.47 16.19 -15.63
N SER A 207 12.59 15.75 -16.53
CA SER A 207 12.94 15.64 -17.95
C SER A 207 13.40 17.00 -18.48
N PRO A 208 14.35 17.07 -19.45
CA PRO A 208 14.76 18.33 -20.06
C PRO A 208 13.64 19.15 -20.73
N SER A 209 12.50 18.51 -21.03
CA SER A 209 11.29 19.16 -21.56
C SER A 209 10.43 19.81 -20.48
N ALA A 210 10.66 19.49 -19.20
CA ALA A 210 9.87 20.01 -18.10
C ALA A 210 10.12 21.50 -17.88
N THR A 211 9.08 22.17 -17.39
CA THR A 211 9.07 23.60 -17.10
C THR A 211 8.72 23.83 -15.64
N GLN A 212 9.35 24.84 -15.05
CA GLN A 212 9.10 25.27 -13.68
C GLN A 212 8.24 26.53 -13.69
N SER A 213 7.18 26.56 -12.88
CA SER A 213 6.36 27.74 -12.61
C SER A 213 6.38 28.08 -11.13
N GLY A 214 6.82 29.29 -10.77
CA GLY A 214 6.93 29.72 -9.37
C GLY A 214 8.30 29.45 -8.75
N GLY A 215 8.35 29.33 -7.42
CA GLY A 215 9.55 29.01 -6.65
C GLY A 215 10.48 30.20 -6.37
N GLU A 216 11.30 30.07 -5.32
CA GLU A 216 12.31 31.08 -4.98
C GLU A 216 13.62 30.91 -5.78
N VAL A 217 13.88 29.71 -6.29
CA VAL A 217 15.05 29.37 -7.10
C VAL A 217 14.57 28.99 -8.48
N SER A 218 15.06 29.67 -9.51
CA SER A 218 14.74 29.34 -10.90
C SER A 218 15.76 28.35 -11.46
N TYR A 219 15.25 27.23 -11.95
CA TYR A 219 15.99 26.18 -12.63
C TYR A 219 15.58 26.21 -14.12
N GLU A 220 16.56 26.37 -15.02
CA GLU A 220 16.29 26.40 -16.47
C GLU A 220 16.23 24.98 -17.03
N ASP A 221 17.34 24.23 -16.98
CA ASP A 221 17.45 22.90 -17.62
C ASP A 221 17.71 21.77 -16.61
N ARG A 222 17.78 22.09 -15.31
CA ARG A 222 18.15 21.15 -14.24
C ARG A 222 17.27 21.36 -13.02
N ILE A 223 16.03 20.89 -13.12
CA ILE A 223 15.04 20.96 -12.06
C ILE A 223 15.20 19.72 -11.16
N PRO A 224 15.71 19.84 -9.93
CA PRO A 224 15.83 18.70 -9.01
C PRO A 224 14.46 18.26 -8.48
N LEU A 225 14.07 17.02 -8.75
CA LEU A 225 12.83 16.43 -8.21
C LEU A 225 13.08 15.66 -6.92
N VAL A 226 14.29 15.11 -6.76
CA VAL A 226 14.74 14.47 -5.52
C VAL A 226 16.10 15.03 -5.16
N ALA A 227 16.29 15.34 -3.88
CA ALA A 227 17.60 15.65 -3.34
C ALA A 227 17.84 14.93 -2.01
N VAL A 228 19.10 14.62 -1.74
CA VAL A 228 19.54 13.90 -0.54
C VAL A 228 20.50 14.73 0.32
N ASP A 229 20.46 14.48 1.62
CA ASP A 229 21.40 14.95 2.62
C ASP A 229 21.83 13.74 3.45
N GLU A 230 22.76 12.98 2.89
CA GLU A 230 23.25 11.72 3.50
C GLU A 230 23.77 11.94 4.93
N ALA A 231 24.37 13.11 5.20
CA ALA A 231 24.89 13.44 6.52
C ALA A 231 23.79 13.64 7.58
N ALA A 232 22.57 13.93 7.14
CA ALA A 232 21.39 14.05 8.00
C ALA A 232 20.45 12.83 7.89
N GLY A 233 20.74 11.85 7.01
CA GLY A 233 19.84 10.74 6.70
C GLY A 233 18.53 11.18 6.05
N VAL A 234 18.52 12.30 5.30
CA VAL A 234 17.29 12.92 4.77
C VAL A 234 17.24 12.85 3.24
N ALA A 235 16.07 12.49 2.70
CA ALA A 235 15.69 12.81 1.33
C ALA A 235 14.52 13.79 1.32
N MET A 236 14.54 14.74 0.39
CA MET A 236 13.38 15.56 0.02
C MET A 236 12.94 15.14 -1.37
N VAL A 237 11.67 14.75 -1.51
CA VAL A 237 11.06 14.23 -2.72
C VAL A 237 9.92 15.15 -3.10
N GLY A 238 10.06 15.82 -4.25
CA GLY A 238 9.09 16.77 -4.78
C GLY A 238 7.93 16.10 -5.52
N GLY A 239 7.40 14.99 -5.02
CA GLY A 239 6.16 14.38 -5.50
C GLY A 239 5.77 13.13 -4.69
N PRO A 240 4.48 12.75 -4.65
CA PRO A 240 4.01 11.58 -3.91
C PRO A 240 4.20 10.31 -4.76
N LEU A 241 5.44 9.80 -4.82
CA LEU A 241 5.84 8.67 -5.68
C LEU A 241 5.08 7.36 -5.40
N LEU A 242 4.47 7.24 -4.22
CA LEU A 242 3.89 6.01 -3.66
C LEU A 242 2.36 6.03 -3.63
N ASP A 243 1.74 7.04 -4.25
CA ASP A 243 0.30 7.29 -4.24
C ASP A 243 -0.46 6.25 -5.08
N GLU A 244 -1.26 5.43 -4.41
CA GLU A 244 -2.02 4.35 -5.06
C GLU A 244 -3.11 4.83 -6.00
N ARG A 245 -3.56 6.10 -5.90
CA ARG A 245 -4.60 6.64 -6.79
C ARG A 245 -4.19 6.65 -8.26
N TYR A 246 -2.91 6.45 -8.54
CA TYR A 246 -2.35 6.33 -9.88
C TYR A 246 -2.20 4.88 -10.35
N GLU A 247 -2.70 3.89 -9.62
CA GLU A 247 -2.75 2.50 -10.07
C GLU A 247 -4.00 2.27 -10.94
N GLU A 248 -3.87 1.44 -11.98
CA GLU A 248 -4.99 1.14 -12.89
C GLU A 248 -6.15 0.45 -12.17
N ALA A 249 -5.83 -0.38 -11.17
CA ALA A 249 -6.81 -1.03 -10.31
C ALA A 249 -7.63 -0.03 -9.47
N GLU A 250 -7.12 1.18 -9.22
CA GLU A 250 -7.85 2.29 -8.60
C GLU A 250 -8.61 3.16 -9.64
N GLY A 251 -8.62 2.74 -10.90
CA GLY A 251 -9.31 3.42 -11.99
C GLY A 251 -8.50 4.51 -12.69
N PHE A 252 -7.18 4.58 -12.44
CA PHE A 252 -6.31 5.46 -13.20
C PHE A 252 -6.14 4.97 -14.64
N SER A 253 -6.19 5.86 -15.63
CA SER A 253 -6.27 5.46 -17.04
C SER A 253 -4.95 5.07 -17.70
N ALA A 254 -3.83 5.11 -16.97
CA ALA A 254 -2.53 4.72 -17.48
C ALA A 254 -1.89 3.68 -16.57
N ASP A 255 -1.24 2.69 -17.18
CA ASP A 255 -0.40 1.75 -16.45
C ASP A 255 0.83 2.45 -15.85
N THR A 256 0.87 2.47 -14.52
CA THR A 256 1.99 2.96 -13.71
C THR A 256 2.85 1.81 -13.15
N SER A 257 2.44 0.55 -13.37
CA SER A 257 3.14 -0.63 -12.84
C SER A 257 4.59 -0.70 -13.32
N ARG A 258 4.83 -0.26 -14.57
CA ARG A 258 6.13 -0.19 -15.26
C ARG A 258 7.14 0.83 -14.70
N PHE A 259 6.72 1.77 -13.86
CA PHE A 259 7.66 2.74 -13.28
C PHE A 259 8.37 2.15 -12.07
N GLY A 260 9.66 2.47 -11.94
CA GLY A 260 10.51 1.97 -10.85
C GLY A 260 10.35 2.75 -9.55
N ASN A 261 9.16 3.31 -9.28
CA ASN A 261 8.92 4.15 -8.10
C ASN A 261 9.18 3.41 -6.79
N TYR A 262 8.77 2.15 -6.69
CA TYR A 262 8.93 1.33 -5.48
C TYR A 262 10.39 0.93 -5.23
N PRO A 263 11.11 0.27 -6.16
CA PRO A 263 12.53 -0.02 -5.96
C PRO A 263 13.35 1.24 -5.72
N PHE A 264 13.05 2.36 -6.41
CA PHE A 264 13.72 3.63 -6.14
C PHE A 264 13.50 4.13 -4.71
N ALA A 265 12.26 4.16 -4.22
CA ALA A 265 11.96 4.63 -2.86
C ALA A 265 12.61 3.73 -1.80
N THR A 266 12.63 2.41 -2.02
CA THR A 266 13.25 1.45 -1.10
C THR A 266 14.78 1.53 -1.12
N ASN A 267 15.40 1.67 -2.30
CA ASN A 267 16.84 1.93 -2.40
C ASN A 267 17.21 3.28 -1.78
N LEU A 268 16.36 4.30 -1.93
CA LEU A 268 16.58 5.61 -1.31
C LEU A 268 16.59 5.50 0.21
N VAL A 269 15.66 4.75 0.79
CA VAL A 269 15.68 4.40 2.22
C VAL A 269 16.98 3.68 2.59
N GLY A 270 17.35 2.61 1.87
CA GLY A 270 18.56 1.83 2.14
C GLY A 270 19.85 2.66 2.05
N SER A 271 19.90 3.62 1.12
CA SER A 271 21.07 4.50 0.93
C SER A 271 21.27 5.51 2.06
N LEU A 272 20.19 5.86 2.78
CA LEU A 272 20.19 6.85 3.86
C LEU A 272 20.23 6.20 5.26
N SER A 273 19.87 4.93 5.36
CA SER A 273 19.86 4.18 6.62
C SER A 273 21.26 3.68 6.96
N GLU A 274 21.69 3.88 8.20
CA GLU A 274 22.86 3.18 8.75
C GLU A 274 22.48 1.83 9.38
N ALA A 275 21.18 1.58 9.58
CA ALA A 275 20.68 0.37 10.23
C ALA A 275 20.77 -0.86 9.32
N SER A 276 20.39 -0.70 8.04
CA SER A 276 20.44 -1.77 7.05
C SER A 276 20.40 -1.21 5.63
N GLU A 277 21.05 -1.91 4.70
CA GLU A 277 20.95 -1.65 3.25
C GLU A 277 19.53 -1.92 2.72
N ARG A 278 18.71 -2.66 3.47
CA ARG A 278 17.28 -2.91 3.20
C ARG A 278 16.45 -2.72 4.46
N PRO A 279 15.37 -1.91 4.42
CA PRO A 279 14.54 -1.71 5.60
C PRO A 279 13.84 -3.02 5.98
N GLU A 280 13.81 -3.36 7.27
CA GLU A 280 12.88 -4.37 7.80
C GLU A 280 11.49 -3.72 7.98
N ARG A 281 11.46 -2.41 8.30
CA ARG A 281 10.22 -1.68 8.48
C ARG A 281 10.30 -0.20 8.08
N VAL A 282 9.36 0.22 7.26
CA VAL A 282 9.13 1.62 6.90
C VAL A 282 7.89 2.13 7.63
N VAL A 283 8.04 3.23 8.37
CA VAL A 283 6.97 3.88 9.11
C VAL A 283 6.48 5.09 8.31
N VAL A 284 5.16 5.23 8.16
CA VAL A 284 4.51 6.43 7.63
C VAL A 284 3.92 7.20 8.80
N ASP A 285 4.14 8.52 8.87
CA ASP A 285 3.39 9.35 9.81
C ASP A 285 1.90 9.34 9.43
N GLY A 286 1.03 8.89 10.32
CA GLY A 286 -0.43 9.02 10.15
C GLY A 286 -1.03 10.17 10.94
N GLY A 287 -0.20 10.77 11.80
CA GLY A 287 -0.52 11.92 12.60
C GLY A 287 -0.61 13.19 11.78
N HIS A 288 -0.66 14.32 12.49
CA HIS A 288 -0.48 15.67 11.95
C HIS A 288 -1.40 16.05 10.76
N GLY A 289 -2.50 15.31 10.56
CA GLY A 289 -3.55 15.56 9.58
C GLY A 289 -3.24 15.08 8.16
N GLN A 290 -2.35 14.10 7.99
CA GLN A 290 -1.96 13.61 6.66
C GLN A 290 -3.07 12.80 5.96
N PHE A 291 -3.75 11.90 6.68
CA PHE A 291 -4.82 11.05 6.11
C PHE A 291 -5.96 11.82 5.40
N ASN A 292 -6.34 12.99 5.93
CA ASN A 292 -7.45 13.78 5.37
C ASN A 292 -7.00 14.84 4.35
N ALA A 293 -5.72 14.87 4.00
CA ALA A 293 -5.15 15.86 3.10
C ALA A 293 -4.94 15.25 1.71
N GLU A 294 -5.62 15.79 0.69
CA GLU A 294 -5.50 15.31 -0.71
C GLU A 294 -4.07 15.40 -1.28
N TYR A 295 -3.20 16.17 -0.61
CA TYR A 295 -1.81 16.45 -0.94
C TYR A 295 -0.79 15.63 -0.14
N ALA A 296 -1.25 14.81 0.79
CA ALA A 296 -0.41 13.92 1.59
C ALA A 296 -0.84 12.47 1.35
N LEU A 297 0.01 11.55 1.80
CA LEU A 297 -0.26 10.12 1.77
C LEU A 297 -0.26 9.59 3.20
N SER A 298 -1.26 8.80 3.51
CA SER A 298 -1.29 7.87 4.64
C SER A 298 -0.81 6.49 4.21
N CYS A 299 -0.72 5.55 5.16
CA CYS A 299 -0.42 4.16 4.83
C CYS A 299 -1.55 3.50 4.02
N GLU A 300 -2.83 3.89 4.20
CA GLU A 300 -3.94 3.45 3.33
C GLU A 300 -3.75 3.92 1.88
N ASP A 301 -3.08 5.06 1.64
CA ASP A 301 -2.80 5.57 0.29
C ASP A 301 -1.60 4.90 -0.39
N MET A 302 -1.01 3.88 0.25
CA MET A 302 0.21 3.19 -0.18
C MET A 302 0.07 1.66 -0.19
N ALA A 303 -1.15 1.10 -0.34
CA ALA A 303 -1.37 -0.34 -0.19
C ALA A 303 -0.53 -1.17 -1.20
N TYR A 304 -0.31 -0.67 -2.41
CA TYR A 304 0.52 -1.36 -3.42
C TYR A 304 2.02 -1.29 -3.09
N TYR A 305 2.49 -0.22 -2.44
CA TYR A 305 3.86 -0.15 -1.94
C TYR A 305 4.06 -1.05 -0.71
N LEU A 306 3.05 -1.18 0.15
CA LEU A 306 3.04 -2.18 1.21
C LEU A 306 3.23 -3.58 0.62
N ARG A 307 2.47 -3.94 -0.42
CA ARG A 307 2.58 -5.25 -1.10
C ARG A 307 3.91 -5.46 -1.78
N TYR A 308 4.51 -4.40 -2.32
CA TYR A 308 5.90 -4.44 -2.81
C TYR A 308 6.87 -4.78 -1.67
N LEU A 309 6.78 -4.08 -0.54
CA LEU A 309 7.66 -4.27 0.61
C LEU A 309 7.53 -5.67 1.23
N GLU A 310 6.34 -6.26 1.28
CA GLU A 310 6.18 -7.64 1.73
C GLU A 310 7.05 -8.62 0.92
N GLY A 311 7.07 -8.47 -0.41
CA GLY A 311 7.94 -9.27 -1.28
C GLY A 311 9.43 -9.04 -1.00
N GLN A 312 9.79 -7.87 -0.47
CA GLN A 312 11.15 -7.53 -0.05
C GLN A 312 11.47 -7.96 1.40
N ASP A 313 10.60 -8.74 2.04
CA ASP A 313 10.68 -9.12 3.46
C ASP A 313 10.70 -7.90 4.41
N ALA A 314 9.94 -6.86 4.03
CA ALA A 314 9.82 -5.60 4.74
C ALA A 314 8.35 -5.26 5.03
N ALA A 315 8.10 -4.51 6.10
CA ALA A 315 6.77 -4.05 6.47
C ALA A 315 6.58 -2.55 6.21
N LEU A 316 5.40 -2.15 5.74
CA LEU A 316 4.92 -0.78 5.81
C LEU A 316 3.93 -0.66 6.98
N THR A 317 4.10 0.35 7.83
CA THR A 317 3.21 0.57 8.98
C THR A 317 2.95 2.06 9.14
N GLN A 318 1.81 2.43 9.72
CA GLN A 318 1.57 3.79 10.17
C GLN A 318 1.88 3.98 11.65
N GLN A 319 2.27 5.19 12.04
CA GLN A 319 2.36 5.63 13.43
C GLN A 319 1.79 7.05 13.57
N ASN A 320 0.91 7.26 14.55
CA ASN A 320 0.30 8.57 14.79
C ASN A 320 1.02 9.35 15.91
N GLU A 321 1.61 8.66 16.89
CA GLU A 321 2.26 9.26 18.05
C GLU A 321 3.80 9.26 17.93
N ILE A 322 4.34 10.12 17.08
CA ILE A 322 5.79 10.21 16.81
C ILE A 322 6.63 10.54 18.05
N GLY A 323 6.04 11.26 19.03
CA GLY A 323 6.74 11.68 20.25
C GLY A 323 7.16 10.53 21.17
N GLU A 324 6.63 9.32 21.00
CA GLU A 324 6.96 8.15 21.82
C GLU A 324 8.16 7.35 21.29
N GLY A 325 8.74 7.78 20.17
CA GLY A 325 9.82 7.08 19.46
C GLY A 325 9.28 6.37 18.22
N ILE A 326 10.14 6.18 17.22
CA ILE A 326 9.75 5.62 15.92
C ILE A 326 10.18 4.15 15.86
N ASP A 327 9.24 3.25 15.58
CA ASP A 327 9.47 1.80 15.55
C ASP A 327 9.68 1.31 14.11
N GLY A 328 10.85 1.60 13.52
CA GLY A 328 11.25 1.14 12.19
C GLY A 328 12.67 1.55 11.79
N ASP A 329 13.02 1.39 10.52
CA ASP A 329 14.31 1.77 9.92
C ASP A 329 14.22 3.05 9.09
N ALA A 330 13.00 3.40 8.67
CA ALA A 330 12.71 4.62 7.93
C ALA A 330 11.41 5.28 8.40
N LEU A 331 11.35 6.60 8.27
CA LEU A 331 10.16 7.42 8.46
C LEU A 331 9.83 8.18 7.17
N ILE A 332 8.61 8.02 6.67
CA ILE A 332 8.03 8.82 5.61
C ILE A 332 7.15 9.90 6.24
N VAL A 333 7.47 11.16 5.96
CA VAL A 333 6.69 12.34 6.36
C VAL A 333 6.22 13.05 5.10
N CYS A 334 4.91 13.08 4.89
CA CYS A 334 4.31 13.91 3.85
C CYS A 334 4.21 15.37 4.35
N ALA A 335 3.80 16.32 3.50
CA ALA A 335 3.60 17.69 3.97
C ALA A 335 2.49 17.72 5.04
N PRO A 336 2.77 18.04 6.32
CA PRO A 336 1.81 17.82 7.39
C PRO A 336 0.87 19.03 7.56
N ALA A 337 -0.42 18.77 7.70
CA ALA A 337 -1.43 19.82 7.88
C ALA A 337 -1.25 20.56 9.22
N THR A 338 -0.74 19.88 10.24
CA THR A 338 -0.45 20.44 11.57
C THR A 338 1.04 20.38 11.86
N ALA A 339 1.59 21.42 12.49
CA ALA A 339 3.00 21.44 12.85
C ALA A 339 3.34 20.38 13.90
N TYR A 340 4.50 19.73 13.74
CA TYR A 340 5.13 18.98 14.81
C TYR A 340 5.52 19.90 15.98
N THR A 341 5.35 19.37 17.18
CA THR A 341 5.83 19.95 18.43
C THR A 341 7.34 19.77 18.58
N ASP A 342 7.98 20.57 19.44
CA ASP A 342 9.43 20.43 19.67
C ASP A 342 9.85 19.04 20.20
N PRO A 343 9.07 18.36 21.08
CA PRO A 343 9.34 16.97 21.46
C PRO A 343 9.29 15.99 20.28
N GLU A 344 8.30 16.11 19.39
CA GLU A 344 8.20 15.24 18.21
C GLU A 344 9.36 15.48 17.24
N LEU A 345 9.70 16.74 16.96
CA LEU A 345 10.88 17.08 16.15
C LEU A 345 12.17 16.52 16.78
N SER A 346 12.26 16.50 18.11
CA SER A 346 13.39 15.89 18.82
C SER A 346 13.40 14.36 18.71
N ALA A 347 12.23 13.71 18.65
CA ALA A 347 12.10 12.27 18.44
C ALA A 347 12.53 11.88 17.02
N ILE A 348 12.04 12.58 15.99
CA ILE A 348 12.45 12.38 14.59
C ILE A 348 13.96 12.58 14.43
N ARG A 349 14.51 13.63 15.06
CA ARG A 349 15.96 13.84 15.06
C ARG A 349 16.72 12.72 15.75
N SER A 350 16.25 12.26 16.90
CA SER A 350 16.92 11.17 17.64
C SER A 350 16.89 9.86 16.86
N PHE A 351 15.83 9.63 16.08
CA PHE A 351 15.70 8.52 15.16
C PHE A 351 16.71 8.61 14.01
N ALA A 352 16.80 9.77 13.35
CA ALA A 352 17.79 10.00 12.29
C ALA A 352 19.25 9.91 12.80
N ASP A 353 19.55 10.54 13.95
CA ASP A 353 20.85 10.45 14.64
C ASP A 353 21.19 8.99 15.07
N GLY A 354 20.18 8.12 15.15
CA GLY A 354 20.29 6.69 15.44
C GLY A 354 20.52 5.81 14.20
N GLY A 355 20.59 6.41 13.01
CA GLY A 355 20.78 5.71 11.73
C GLY A 355 19.50 5.45 10.93
N GLY A 356 18.35 5.98 11.38
CA GLY A 356 17.09 5.87 10.64
C GLY A 356 17.02 6.83 9.44
N ALA A 357 16.46 6.39 8.32
CA ALA A 357 16.25 7.24 7.15
C ALA A 357 14.98 8.08 7.26
N VAL A 358 15.00 9.34 6.83
CA VAL A 358 13.79 10.20 6.81
C VAL A 358 13.52 10.69 5.38
N LEU A 359 12.40 10.25 4.82
CA LEU A 359 11.91 10.68 3.51
C LEU A 359 10.82 11.75 3.70
N LEU A 360 11.10 12.94 3.20
CA LEU A 360 10.18 14.08 3.22
C LEU A 360 9.52 14.22 1.86
N LEU A 361 8.21 13.97 1.80
CA LEU A 361 7.43 14.00 0.56
C LEU A 361 6.53 15.23 0.54
N GLY A 362 6.53 15.96 -0.56
CA GLY A 362 5.51 16.97 -0.82
C GLY A 362 5.40 17.22 -2.30
N HIS A 363 4.37 17.94 -2.71
CA HIS A 363 4.06 18.10 -4.13
C HIS A 363 3.74 19.56 -4.45
N GLY A 364 3.99 19.98 -5.68
CA GLY A 364 3.83 21.33 -6.17
C GLY A 364 2.55 21.51 -6.97
N ALA A 365 1.38 21.12 -6.43
CA ALA A 365 0.13 21.35 -7.14
C ALA A 365 -0.83 22.24 -6.36
N GLU A 366 -1.63 22.97 -7.12
CA GLU A 366 -2.77 23.72 -6.66
C GLU A 366 -3.62 22.89 -5.68
N GLY A 367 -3.54 23.23 -4.39
CA GLY A 367 -4.25 22.52 -3.32
C GLY A 367 -3.43 22.31 -2.04
N MET A 368 -2.10 22.23 -2.13
CA MET A 368 -1.25 22.12 -0.93
C MET A 368 -1.10 23.49 -0.23
N PRO A 369 -1.49 23.64 1.05
CA PRO A 369 -1.32 24.88 1.80
C PRO A 369 0.16 25.26 1.98
N ALA A 370 0.46 26.56 1.93
CA ALA A 370 1.80 27.06 2.19
C ALA A 370 2.29 26.68 3.59
N GLU A 371 1.41 26.68 4.59
CA GLU A 371 1.71 26.26 5.96
C GLU A 371 2.14 24.79 6.04
N ALA A 372 1.52 23.88 5.26
CA ALA A 372 1.90 22.47 5.25
C ALA A 372 3.32 22.28 4.70
N ARG A 373 3.66 23.01 3.63
CA ARG A 373 5.03 23.05 3.09
C ARG A 373 6.02 23.67 4.08
N GLU A 374 5.65 24.71 4.80
CA GLU A 374 6.47 25.30 5.86
C GLU A 374 6.72 24.30 7.00
N HIS A 375 5.71 23.51 7.39
CA HIS A 375 5.86 22.47 8.40
C HIS A 375 6.82 21.36 7.92
N LEU A 376 6.70 20.88 6.67
CA LEU A 376 7.63 19.89 6.10
C LEU A 376 9.08 20.42 6.10
N ASN A 377 9.24 21.66 5.65
CA ASN A 377 10.53 22.35 5.65
C ASN A 377 11.12 22.54 7.06
N ARG A 378 10.27 22.68 8.08
CA ARG A 378 10.68 22.73 9.49
C ARG A 378 11.17 21.37 10.00
N VAL A 379 10.61 20.26 9.52
CA VAL A 379 11.13 18.92 9.83
C VAL A 379 12.56 18.77 9.29
N ALA A 380 12.79 19.12 8.02
CA ALA A 380 14.13 19.13 7.43
C ALA A 380 15.11 20.00 8.24
N GLU A 381 14.68 21.19 8.65
CA GLU A 381 15.49 22.09 9.49
C GLU A 381 15.84 21.48 10.85
N ALA A 382 14.88 20.83 11.51
CA ALA A 382 15.08 20.20 12.83
C ALA A 382 16.10 19.04 12.78
N LEU A 383 16.13 18.33 11.66
CA LEU A 383 17.11 17.28 11.34
C LEU A 383 18.50 17.85 11.01
N GLY A 384 18.63 19.17 10.86
CA GLY A 384 19.87 19.83 10.50
C GLY A 384 20.13 19.89 8.99
N SER A 385 19.18 19.45 8.17
CA SER A 385 19.28 19.52 6.72
C SER A 385 18.95 20.93 6.19
N ASP A 386 19.67 21.33 5.15
CA ASP A 386 19.38 22.56 4.41
C ASP A 386 18.38 22.36 3.26
N LEU A 387 17.93 21.13 2.99
CA LEU A 387 16.95 20.85 1.93
C LEU A 387 15.57 21.45 2.23
N ARG A 388 14.91 21.96 1.20
CA ARG A 388 13.58 22.57 1.27
C ARG A 388 12.77 22.22 0.02
N LEU A 389 11.48 21.97 0.20
CA LEU A 389 10.53 21.90 -0.89
C LEU A 389 10.20 23.33 -1.37
N SER A 390 10.32 23.56 -2.67
CA SER A 390 10.05 24.85 -3.31
C SER A 390 8.54 25.18 -3.39
N ASP A 391 8.21 26.46 -3.55
CA ASP A 391 6.84 26.94 -3.86
C ASP A 391 6.57 26.99 -5.37
N ASP A 392 6.85 25.90 -6.07
CA ASP A 392 6.70 25.83 -7.51
C ASP A 392 5.90 24.60 -7.93
N GLU A 393 5.53 24.62 -9.21
CA GLU A 393 4.90 23.52 -9.90
C GLU A 393 5.79 23.14 -11.09
N ILE A 394 6.02 21.83 -11.27
CA ILE A 394 6.76 21.29 -12.40
C ILE A 394 5.77 20.62 -13.34
N ALA A 395 5.73 21.13 -14.57
CA ALA A 395 4.85 20.65 -15.63
C ALA A 395 5.68 20.22 -16.85
N ASP A 396 5.24 19.17 -17.56
CA ASP A 396 5.92 18.68 -18.75
C ASP A 396 4.93 18.29 -19.85
N GLU A 397 4.85 19.09 -20.92
CA GLU A 397 3.95 18.83 -22.05
C GLU A 397 4.39 17.62 -22.90
N GLU A 398 5.67 17.22 -22.86
CA GLU A 398 6.22 16.18 -23.74
C GLU A 398 6.38 14.83 -23.01
N SER A 399 6.79 14.86 -21.75
CA SER A 399 7.07 13.68 -20.92
C SER A 399 6.13 13.62 -19.72
N ASN A 400 4.86 13.35 -20.00
CA ASN A 400 3.80 13.14 -19.00
C ASN A 400 3.03 11.83 -19.21
N LEU A 401 2.05 11.60 -18.34
CA LEU A 401 1.02 10.57 -18.45
C LEU A 401 -0.35 11.21 -18.70
N ASN A 402 -1.21 10.51 -19.44
CA ASN A 402 -2.61 10.88 -19.70
C ASN A 402 -2.83 12.26 -20.34
N ASP A 403 -1.85 12.75 -21.12
CA ASP A 403 -1.88 14.10 -21.71
C ASP A 403 -2.08 15.21 -20.64
N ASP A 404 -1.63 14.95 -19.40
CA ASP A 404 -1.71 15.88 -18.27
C ASP A 404 -0.29 16.31 -17.87
N GLU A 405 0.07 17.56 -18.20
CA GLU A 405 1.39 18.12 -17.91
C GLU A 405 1.78 18.09 -16.43
N THR A 406 0.81 18.00 -15.51
CA THR A 406 1.05 17.91 -14.06
C THR A 406 1.39 16.51 -13.57
N LEU A 407 1.44 15.52 -14.48
CA LEU A 407 1.79 14.14 -14.22
C LEU A 407 3.11 13.77 -14.93
N PRO A 408 4.23 14.46 -14.63
CA PRO A 408 5.48 14.28 -15.35
C PRO A 408 6.12 12.93 -15.04
N ARG A 409 6.88 12.44 -16.02
CA ARG A 409 7.75 11.28 -15.89
C ARG A 409 9.17 11.61 -16.34
N THR A 410 10.16 10.98 -15.73
CA THR A 410 11.57 11.26 -16.00
C THR A 410 12.41 10.00 -16.01
N SER A 411 13.44 10.00 -16.86
CA SER A 411 14.56 9.05 -16.84
C SER A 411 15.89 9.80 -16.70
N ASN A 412 15.83 11.03 -16.19
CA ASN A 412 17.00 11.92 -16.03
C ASN A 412 17.63 11.69 -14.66
N PHE A 413 18.43 10.63 -14.59
CA PHE A 413 19.06 10.13 -13.37
C PHE A 413 20.55 10.48 -13.33
N ASP A 414 21.08 10.65 -12.13
CA ASP A 414 22.52 10.68 -11.88
C ASP A 414 23.00 9.29 -11.44
N ASP A 415 23.57 8.52 -12.36
CA ASP A 415 24.06 7.15 -12.14
C ASP A 415 25.24 7.06 -11.14
N SER A 416 25.72 8.19 -10.59
CA SER A 416 26.65 8.14 -9.46
C SER A 416 25.99 7.70 -8.15
N PHE A 417 24.65 7.75 -8.08
CA PHE A 417 23.85 7.20 -7.00
C PHE A 417 23.42 5.76 -7.32
N ASP A 418 23.64 4.84 -6.39
CA ASP A 418 23.24 3.43 -6.52
C ASP A 418 21.78 3.24 -6.10
N LEU A 419 20.86 3.88 -6.84
CA LEU A 419 19.42 3.94 -6.51
C LEU A 419 18.52 3.27 -7.56
N PHE A 420 19.07 2.97 -8.73
CA PHE A 420 18.30 2.65 -9.93
C PHE A 420 18.31 1.16 -10.29
N GLY A 421 18.86 0.31 -9.42
CA GLY A 421 18.77 -1.15 -9.54
C GLY A 421 17.54 -1.74 -8.86
N PRO A 422 17.25 -3.03 -9.08
CA PRO A 422 16.35 -3.79 -8.20
C PRO A 422 16.91 -3.86 -6.77
N VAL A 423 16.04 -3.93 -5.76
CA VAL A 423 16.42 -4.12 -4.35
C VAL A 423 16.97 -5.52 -4.14
N THR A 424 16.40 -6.53 -4.81
CA THR A 424 16.78 -7.96 -4.76
C THR A 424 17.27 -8.47 -6.12
N PRO A 425 18.44 -8.01 -6.63
CA PRO A 425 18.94 -8.36 -7.98
C PRO A 425 19.11 -9.87 -8.24
N ASP A 426 19.29 -10.66 -7.17
CA ASP A 426 19.56 -12.10 -7.23
C ASP A 426 18.36 -12.97 -6.81
N ALA A 427 17.24 -12.38 -6.38
CA ALA A 427 16.04 -13.12 -6.02
C ALA A 427 15.09 -13.19 -7.22
N THR A 428 15.52 -13.85 -8.29
CA THR A 428 14.48 -14.57 -9.06
C THR A 428 13.98 -15.63 -8.10
N PRO A 429 12.73 -15.59 -7.57
CA PRO A 429 12.21 -16.74 -6.86
C PRO A 429 12.44 -17.92 -7.78
N ALA A 430 12.94 -19.04 -7.25
CA ALA A 430 13.11 -20.27 -8.02
C ALA A 430 11.73 -20.81 -8.36
N SER A 431 11.01 -20.10 -9.23
CA SER A 431 9.74 -20.47 -9.74
C SER A 431 9.98 -21.79 -10.46
N PRO A 432 9.22 -22.83 -10.12
CA PRO A 432 9.36 -24.08 -10.83
C PRO A 432 8.92 -23.92 -12.29
N LEU A 433 8.29 -22.79 -12.65
CA LEU A 433 7.80 -22.47 -13.98
C LEU A 433 8.46 -21.16 -14.50
N THR A 434 8.80 -21.13 -15.78
CA THR A 434 9.30 -19.92 -16.45
C THR A 434 8.49 -19.66 -17.70
N VAL A 435 8.18 -18.39 -18.00
CA VAL A 435 7.58 -18.02 -19.28
C VAL A 435 8.69 -18.05 -20.33
N SER A 436 8.79 -19.14 -21.08
CA SER A 436 9.86 -19.41 -22.03
C SER A 436 9.68 -18.71 -23.38
N ASN A 437 8.44 -18.46 -23.81
CA ASN A 437 8.13 -17.76 -25.05
C ASN A 437 6.75 -17.10 -24.96
N VAL A 438 6.62 -15.90 -25.52
CA VAL A 438 5.34 -15.29 -25.85
C VAL A 438 5.35 -14.96 -27.34
N ASP A 439 4.37 -15.50 -28.05
CA ASP A 439 4.13 -15.22 -29.45
C ASP A 439 2.82 -14.46 -29.54
N ALA A 440 2.93 -13.13 -29.53
CA ALA A 440 1.80 -12.20 -29.65
C ALA A 440 1.36 -12.00 -31.12
N SER A 441 2.06 -12.60 -32.09
CA SER A 441 1.85 -12.35 -33.53
C SER A 441 0.58 -13.02 -34.08
N GLY A 442 -0.58 -12.65 -33.55
CA GLY A 442 -1.89 -13.04 -34.04
C GLY A 442 -2.26 -12.21 -35.27
N GLY A 443 -2.05 -12.75 -36.48
CA GLY A 443 -2.49 -12.07 -37.70
C GLY A 443 -3.98 -11.68 -37.70
N ASP A 444 -4.39 -10.78 -38.61
CA ASP A 444 -5.72 -10.11 -38.75
C ASP A 444 -7.01 -10.97 -38.60
N SER A 445 -6.91 -12.30 -38.51
CA SER A 445 -8.05 -13.21 -38.33
C SER A 445 -8.13 -13.88 -36.94
N GLY A 446 -7.26 -13.52 -35.99
CA GLY A 446 -7.31 -13.94 -34.59
C GLY A 446 -6.93 -15.41 -34.37
N THR A 447 -6.40 -15.74 -33.17
CA THR A 447 -6.16 -17.10 -32.62
C THR A 447 -4.79 -17.77 -32.80
N GLY A 448 -3.80 -17.08 -33.40
CA GLY A 448 -2.44 -17.62 -33.56
C GLY A 448 -1.52 -17.46 -32.34
N GLU A 449 -1.91 -16.61 -31.39
CA GLU A 449 -1.05 -16.21 -30.28
C GLU A 449 -0.89 -17.32 -29.25
N SER A 450 0.27 -17.36 -28.61
CA SER A 450 0.53 -18.35 -27.59
C SER A 450 1.56 -17.94 -26.56
N VAL A 451 1.43 -18.51 -25.37
CA VAL A 451 2.46 -18.47 -24.33
C VAL A 451 2.96 -19.88 -24.06
N SER A 452 4.26 -20.01 -23.81
CA SER A 452 4.90 -21.28 -23.46
C SER A 452 5.55 -21.21 -22.09
N PHE A 453 5.19 -22.13 -21.22
CA PHE A 453 5.68 -22.23 -19.86
C PHE A 453 6.60 -23.43 -19.72
N ALA A 454 7.85 -23.21 -19.31
CA ALA A 454 8.83 -24.27 -19.10
C ALA A 454 8.98 -24.58 -17.61
N ASN A 455 8.88 -25.85 -17.24
CA ASN A 455 9.21 -26.31 -15.91
C ASN A 455 10.74 -26.32 -15.74
N ALA A 456 11.26 -25.35 -14.98
CA ALA A 456 12.69 -25.17 -14.73
C ALA A 456 13.22 -26.03 -13.56
N SER A 457 12.35 -26.76 -12.86
CA SER A 457 12.70 -27.59 -11.72
C SER A 457 13.11 -29.03 -12.10
N ASP A 458 13.72 -29.74 -11.15
CA ASP A 458 14.08 -31.17 -11.27
C ASP A 458 12.92 -32.12 -10.93
N ALA A 459 11.71 -31.60 -10.68
CA ALA A 459 10.51 -32.37 -10.31
C ALA A 459 9.33 -32.02 -11.24
N PRO A 460 8.34 -32.91 -11.40
CA PRO A 460 7.10 -32.55 -12.08
C PRO A 460 6.34 -31.45 -11.31
N VAL A 461 5.73 -30.52 -12.04
CA VAL A 461 4.89 -29.45 -11.50
C VAL A 461 3.44 -29.74 -11.89
N ASP A 462 2.56 -29.72 -10.91
CA ASP A 462 1.11 -29.84 -11.13
C ASP A 462 0.51 -28.44 -11.25
N LEU A 463 0.00 -28.12 -12.42
CA LEU A 463 -0.64 -26.84 -12.73
C LEU A 463 -2.16 -26.92 -12.58
N SER A 464 -2.72 -28.01 -12.06
CA SER A 464 -4.18 -28.13 -11.89
C SER A 464 -4.74 -26.95 -11.09
N GLY A 465 -5.70 -26.22 -11.65
CA GLY A 465 -6.34 -25.07 -11.00
C GLY A 465 -5.49 -23.79 -10.97
N TRP A 466 -4.28 -23.81 -11.53
CA TRP A 466 -3.46 -22.60 -11.70
C TRP A 466 -4.10 -21.68 -12.74
N THR A 467 -3.81 -20.38 -12.68
CA THR A 467 -4.39 -19.39 -13.60
C THR A 467 -3.31 -18.61 -14.35
N VAL A 468 -3.49 -18.36 -15.64
CA VAL A 468 -2.73 -17.37 -16.42
C VAL A 468 -3.60 -16.15 -16.61
N ALA A 469 -3.06 -14.95 -16.42
CA ALA A 469 -3.69 -13.67 -16.72
C ALA A 469 -2.84 -12.87 -17.70
N ASP A 470 -3.49 -12.10 -18.58
CA ASP A 470 -2.87 -10.98 -19.29
C ASP A 470 -2.99 -9.69 -18.46
N GLU A 471 -2.35 -8.61 -18.93
CA GLU A 471 -2.40 -7.29 -18.29
C GLU A 471 -3.84 -6.73 -18.27
N ALA A 472 -4.67 -7.08 -19.26
CA ALA A 472 -6.06 -6.63 -19.37
C ALA A 472 -7.07 -7.45 -18.53
N GLY A 473 -6.61 -8.42 -17.73
CA GLY A 473 -7.43 -9.22 -16.83
C GLY A 473 -8.19 -10.39 -17.48
N ALA A 474 -7.88 -10.75 -18.73
CA ALA A 474 -8.31 -12.00 -19.32
C ALA A 474 -7.58 -13.18 -18.68
N THR A 475 -8.34 -14.14 -18.12
CA THR A 475 -7.76 -15.27 -17.40
C THR A 475 -8.04 -16.63 -18.06
N TYR A 476 -7.08 -17.56 -17.89
CA TYR A 476 -7.16 -18.98 -18.26
C TYR A 476 -6.83 -19.84 -17.05
N GLU A 477 -7.74 -20.74 -16.67
CA GLU A 477 -7.47 -21.74 -15.64
C GLU A 477 -6.98 -23.04 -16.27
N PHE A 478 -5.85 -23.56 -15.79
CA PHE A 478 -5.29 -24.83 -16.20
C PHE A 478 -6.19 -25.99 -15.75
N PRO A 479 -6.60 -26.89 -16.67
CA PRO A 479 -7.48 -28.00 -16.33
C PRO A 479 -6.88 -28.95 -15.29
N GLU A 480 -7.75 -29.58 -14.52
CA GLU A 480 -7.41 -30.69 -13.62
C GLU A 480 -6.60 -31.79 -14.31
N GLY A 481 -5.49 -32.18 -13.68
CA GLY A 481 -4.53 -33.17 -14.19
C GLY A 481 -3.44 -32.60 -15.11
N THR A 482 -3.29 -31.28 -15.22
CA THR A 482 -2.23 -30.65 -16.02
C THR A 482 -0.89 -30.74 -15.31
N VAL A 483 -0.13 -31.79 -15.58
CA VAL A 483 1.21 -32.00 -14.98
C VAL A 483 2.31 -31.78 -16.02
N VAL A 484 3.23 -30.86 -15.74
CA VAL A 484 4.41 -30.57 -16.57
C VAL A 484 5.64 -31.29 -15.99
N PRO A 485 6.21 -32.29 -16.67
CA PRO A 485 7.42 -32.97 -16.21
C PRO A 485 8.62 -32.03 -16.05
N ALA A 486 9.59 -32.42 -15.22
CA ALA A 486 10.86 -31.70 -15.06
C ALA A 486 11.52 -31.40 -16.43
N GLY A 487 11.87 -30.14 -16.68
CA GLY A 487 12.48 -29.68 -17.92
C GLY A 487 11.57 -29.66 -19.16
N ALA A 488 10.27 -29.96 -19.01
CA ALA A 488 9.31 -29.93 -20.11
C ALA A 488 8.64 -28.55 -20.25
N THR A 489 7.98 -28.35 -21.40
CA THR A 489 7.25 -27.11 -21.71
C THR A 489 5.79 -27.43 -22.02
N VAL A 490 4.88 -26.64 -21.47
CA VAL A 490 3.46 -26.60 -21.86
C VAL A 490 3.18 -25.32 -22.62
N ARG A 491 2.34 -25.39 -23.65
CA ARG A 491 1.97 -24.23 -24.48
C ARG A 491 0.48 -23.97 -24.37
N LEU A 492 0.11 -22.71 -24.12
CA LEU A 492 -1.25 -22.20 -24.14
C LEU A 492 -1.45 -21.37 -25.42
N LEU A 493 -2.34 -21.82 -26.29
CA LEU A 493 -2.77 -21.10 -27.49
C LEU A 493 -4.07 -20.33 -27.17
N THR A 494 -4.16 -19.06 -27.58
CA THR A 494 -5.37 -18.23 -27.38
C THR A 494 -6.60 -18.81 -28.08
N GLY A 495 -6.40 -19.47 -29.22
CA GLY A 495 -7.46 -20.04 -30.06
C GLY A 495 -8.21 -21.26 -29.52
N GLU A 496 -9.16 -21.71 -30.34
CA GLU A 496 -9.80 -23.03 -30.19
C GLU A 496 -8.89 -24.16 -30.72
N GLY A 497 -9.00 -25.34 -30.12
CA GLY A 497 -8.32 -26.57 -30.55
C GLY A 497 -8.56 -27.73 -29.58
N ASP A 498 -8.08 -28.93 -29.93
CA ASP A 498 -8.28 -30.16 -29.14
C ASP A 498 -7.12 -31.15 -29.39
N ASP A 499 -5.88 -30.63 -29.37
CA ASP A 499 -4.67 -31.36 -29.73
C ASP A 499 -3.68 -31.51 -28.57
N GLY A 500 -3.99 -32.47 -27.69
CA GLY A 500 -3.01 -33.12 -26.82
C GLY A 500 -2.29 -32.20 -25.82
N MET A 501 -0.98 -31.99 -26.00
CA MET A 501 -0.10 -31.24 -25.06
C MET A 501 -0.09 -29.72 -25.31
N THR A 502 -0.94 -29.23 -26.23
CA THR A 502 -1.21 -27.80 -26.40
C THR A 502 -2.55 -27.51 -25.75
N LEU A 503 -2.56 -26.59 -24.80
CA LEU A 503 -3.77 -26.10 -24.17
C LEU A 503 -4.37 -24.98 -25.01
N HIS A 504 -5.69 -24.90 -25.00
CA HIS A 504 -6.45 -23.95 -25.82
C HIS A 504 -7.35 -23.13 -24.93
N TRP A 505 -7.20 -21.80 -25.01
CA TRP A 505 -8.00 -20.85 -24.24
C TRP A 505 -9.44 -20.74 -24.80
N GLY A 506 -9.64 -21.12 -26.07
CA GLY A 506 -10.96 -21.11 -26.69
C GLY A 506 -11.52 -19.71 -26.94
N ARG A 507 -10.65 -18.71 -27.09
CA ARG A 507 -11.05 -17.33 -27.37
C ARG A 507 -11.00 -17.06 -28.88
N GLU A 508 -12.01 -16.36 -29.37
CA GLU A 508 -12.09 -15.91 -30.78
C GLU A 508 -11.33 -14.59 -31.03
N ARG A 509 -10.82 -13.97 -29.96
CA ARG A 509 -10.08 -12.70 -30.00
C ARG A 509 -8.71 -12.88 -29.39
N ASN A 510 -7.77 -12.11 -29.95
CA ASN A 510 -6.44 -11.91 -29.43
C ASN A 510 -6.49 -11.45 -27.96
N VAL A 511 -5.53 -11.93 -27.19
CA VAL A 511 -5.30 -11.64 -25.77
C VAL A 511 -3.98 -10.92 -25.65
N TRP A 512 -2.94 -11.45 -26.30
CA TRP A 512 -1.56 -11.03 -26.14
C TRP A 512 -1.24 -9.85 -27.04
N ASN A 513 -0.93 -8.68 -26.47
CA ASN A 513 -0.70 -7.46 -27.24
C ASN A 513 0.69 -7.45 -27.93
N ASP A 514 0.72 -7.09 -29.22
CA ASP A 514 1.92 -7.02 -30.06
C ASP A 514 2.84 -5.83 -29.69
N ASP A 515 2.29 -4.78 -29.08
CA ASP A 515 3.04 -3.58 -28.66
C ASP A 515 3.57 -3.69 -27.20
N GLY A 516 3.41 -4.85 -26.57
CA GLY A 516 3.80 -5.17 -25.19
C GLY A 516 2.60 -5.56 -24.33
N ASP A 517 2.80 -6.56 -23.48
CA ASP A 517 1.81 -7.13 -22.55
C ASP A 517 2.55 -7.83 -21.38
N THR A 518 1.82 -8.24 -20.35
CA THR A 518 2.36 -8.97 -19.21
C THR A 518 1.63 -10.30 -19.02
N VAL A 519 2.40 -11.39 -18.99
CA VAL A 519 1.90 -12.72 -18.63
C VAL A 519 2.11 -12.92 -17.13
N SER A 520 1.04 -13.06 -16.36
CA SER A 520 1.11 -13.40 -14.92
C SER A 520 0.50 -14.79 -14.70
N VAL A 521 1.21 -15.66 -13.97
CA VAL A 521 0.77 -17.02 -13.64
C VAL A 521 0.61 -17.16 -12.15
N TYR A 522 -0.55 -17.61 -11.71
CA TYR A 522 -0.90 -17.84 -10.31
C TYR A 522 -1.10 -19.34 -10.06
N ASP A 523 -0.71 -19.84 -8.90
CA ASP A 523 -0.98 -21.23 -8.53
C ASP A 523 -2.44 -21.47 -8.07
N GLU A 524 -2.77 -22.70 -7.68
CA GLU A 524 -4.10 -23.07 -7.16
C GLU A 524 -4.47 -22.27 -5.88
N ALA A 525 -3.47 -21.79 -5.13
CA ALA A 525 -3.70 -20.96 -3.95
C ALA A 525 -3.97 -19.49 -4.30
N GLY A 526 -3.61 -19.06 -5.52
CA GLY A 526 -3.70 -17.69 -6.02
C GLY A 526 -2.38 -16.92 -5.89
N ASP A 527 -1.29 -17.61 -5.58
CA ASP A 527 0.04 -17.03 -5.37
C ASP A 527 0.70 -16.81 -6.73
N LEU A 528 1.28 -15.63 -6.96
CA LEU A 528 1.97 -15.33 -8.23
C LEU A 528 3.24 -16.19 -8.31
N VAL A 529 3.29 -17.07 -9.31
CA VAL A 529 4.38 -18.01 -9.54
C VAL A 529 5.39 -17.46 -10.53
N VAL A 530 4.94 -16.82 -11.60
CA VAL A 530 5.84 -16.18 -12.57
C VAL A 530 5.11 -15.05 -13.28
N GLU A 531 5.83 -13.95 -13.47
CA GLU A 531 5.39 -12.82 -14.28
C GLU A 531 6.43 -12.53 -15.36
N ARG A 532 5.98 -12.20 -16.57
CA ARG A 532 6.85 -11.81 -17.66
C ARG A 532 6.17 -10.83 -18.61
N SER A 533 6.70 -9.61 -18.66
CA SER A 533 6.43 -8.65 -19.74
C SER A 533 7.34 -8.90 -20.95
N TYR A 534 6.92 -8.55 -22.15
CA TYR A 534 7.69 -8.81 -23.38
C TYR A 534 7.56 -7.72 -24.45
#